data_AF-A0A7G7KRQ6-F1
#
_entry.id   AF-A0A7G7KRQ6-F1
#
_cell.length_a   1.000
_cell.length_b   1.000
_cell.length_c   1.000
_cell.angle_alpha   90.00
_cell.angle_beta   90.00
_cell.angle_gamma   90.00
#
_symmetry.space_group_name_H-M   'P 1'
#
loop_
_entity.id
_entity.type
_entity.pdbx_description
1 polymer ?
#
loop_
_entity_poly.entity_id
_entity_poly.type
_entity_poly.pdbx_seq_one_letter_code
_entity_poly.pdbx_strand_id
1 'polypeptide(L)'
;MGALSRMDGMALPRLGAVVLALLLLASCSGRQQKEAPKQDTEAKRQALVQCRRYRESLPPLVERYRETESRLKAIEEESFTPALAPLPLDPEEQRLLTIYDQQTEQEQYEQAVADWRRSEAKRRLVWRDAQQQRQEAAITERDQLADQLRTIHPALLSQAKPPSLDAAELKRFLACSTEQLR
;
A
#
# COMPACT_ATOMS: atom_id res chain seq x y z
N MET A 1 -17.42 10.13 58.42
CA MET A 1 -18.83 10.14 57.98
C MET A 1 -18.88 9.35 56.68
N GLY A 2 -19.47 8.17 56.53
CA GLY A 2 -20.26 7.31 57.40
C GLY A 2 -20.97 6.32 56.47
N ALA A 3 -20.85 5.02 56.79
CA ALA A 3 -21.79 3.91 56.54
C ALA A 3 -22.10 3.49 55.07
N LEU A 4 -21.89 2.22 54.66
CA LEU A 4 -22.77 1.04 54.85
C LEU A 4 -24.15 1.28 54.17
N SER A 5 -24.83 0.37 53.47
CA SER A 5 -24.78 -1.10 53.36
C SER A 5 -25.94 -1.54 52.44
N ARG A 6 -25.89 -2.80 51.98
CA ARG A 6 -26.99 -3.77 51.73
C ARG A 6 -28.10 -3.39 50.72
N MET A 7 -28.34 -4.20 49.69
CA MET A 7 -28.95 -5.55 49.65
C MET A 7 -30.37 -5.65 50.21
N ASP A 8 -31.16 -6.40 49.43
CA ASP A 8 -32.42 -7.12 49.74
C ASP A 8 -33.72 -6.53 49.18
N GLY A 9 -34.47 -7.41 48.49
CA GLY A 9 -35.84 -7.14 48.06
C GLY A 9 -36.37 -8.13 47.02
N MET A 10 -36.59 -9.39 47.42
CA MET A 10 -37.38 -10.38 46.67
C MET A 10 -38.81 -9.89 46.42
N ALA A 11 -39.43 -10.29 45.30
CA ALA A 11 -40.80 -10.84 45.28
C ALA A 11 -41.21 -11.28 43.86
N LEU A 12 -41.43 -12.59 43.70
CA LEU A 12 -42.31 -13.16 42.66
C LEU A 12 -43.78 -12.98 43.10
N PRO A 13 -44.72 -12.95 42.14
CA PRO A 13 -45.71 -14.03 42.15
C PRO A 13 -46.09 -14.56 40.75
N ARG A 14 -45.96 -15.88 40.64
CA ARG A 14 -46.91 -16.90 40.16
C ARG A 14 -48.15 -16.54 39.31
N LEU A 15 -48.28 -17.32 38.21
CA LEU A 15 -49.39 -18.20 37.76
C LEU A 15 -50.20 -17.81 36.50
N GLY A 16 -50.23 -18.80 35.58
CA GLY A 16 -51.33 -19.11 34.66
C GLY A 16 -51.10 -18.66 33.20
N ALA A 17 -51.45 -19.40 32.16
CA ALA A 17 -51.96 -20.76 31.97
C ALA A 17 -51.91 -21.03 30.45
N VAL A 18 -51.55 -22.26 30.06
CA VAL A 18 -52.07 -23.03 28.91
C VAL A 18 -52.06 -22.40 27.51
N VAL A 19 -51.28 -22.96 26.58
CA VAL A 19 -51.79 -23.53 25.30
C VAL A 19 -50.91 -24.70 24.86
N LEU A 20 -51.56 -25.81 24.53
CA LEU A 20 -51.03 -27.10 24.11
C LEU A 20 -50.93 -27.18 22.58
N ALA A 21 -49.82 -27.74 22.09
CA ALA A 21 -49.62 -28.62 20.92
C ALA A 21 -50.37 -28.40 19.57
N LEU A 22 -49.59 -28.23 18.50
CA LEU A 22 -49.83 -28.71 17.11
C LEU A 22 -48.44 -29.00 16.50
N LEU A 23 -48.02 -30.27 16.42
CA LEU A 23 -48.16 -31.20 15.29
C LEU A 23 -47.35 -30.82 14.03
N LEU A 24 -46.37 -31.68 13.74
CA LEU A 24 -46.01 -32.19 12.40
C LEU A 24 -45.59 -31.18 11.34
N LEU A 25 -44.28 -31.09 11.10
CA LEU A 25 -43.71 -31.27 9.75
C LEU A 25 -42.33 -31.92 9.90
N ALA A 26 -42.32 -33.25 9.75
CA ALA A 26 -41.16 -33.96 9.26
C ALA A 26 -40.79 -33.44 7.86
N SER A 27 -39.51 -33.57 7.53
CA SER A 27 -38.98 -33.64 6.16
C SER A 27 -38.92 -32.33 5.37
N CYS A 28 -37.82 -31.61 5.53
CA CYS A 28 -37.03 -31.10 4.40
C CYS A 28 -35.52 -31.09 4.71
N SER A 29 -35.03 -32.14 5.39
CA SER A 29 -33.63 -32.55 5.30
C SER A 29 -33.44 -33.27 3.97
N GLY A 30 -33.16 -32.54 2.89
CA GLY A 30 -32.96 -33.20 1.60
C GLY A 30 -33.03 -32.33 0.36
N ARG A 31 -32.31 -31.21 0.33
CA ARG A 31 -31.92 -30.56 -0.94
C ARG A 31 -30.77 -29.57 -0.76
N GLN A 32 -29.71 -30.01 -0.09
CA GLN A 32 -28.39 -29.41 -0.28
C GLN A 32 -27.49 -30.46 -0.93
N GLN A 33 -26.61 -30.02 -1.81
CA GLN A 33 -25.55 -30.80 -2.46
C GLN A 33 -25.97 -31.72 -3.61
N LYS A 34 -26.16 -31.13 -4.80
CA LYS A 34 -25.79 -31.79 -6.06
C LYS A 34 -25.39 -30.83 -7.20
N GLU A 35 -25.04 -29.59 -6.88
CA GLU A 35 -24.54 -28.60 -7.87
C GLU A 35 -23.01 -28.43 -7.83
N ALA A 36 -22.35 -28.82 -6.72
CA ALA A 36 -20.91 -28.68 -6.54
C ALA A 36 -20.02 -29.31 -7.64
N PRO A 37 -20.26 -30.54 -8.15
CA PRO A 37 -19.32 -31.16 -9.10
C PRO A 37 -19.34 -30.52 -10.49
N LYS A 38 -20.42 -29.83 -10.86
CA LYS A 38 -20.55 -29.15 -12.17
C LYS A 38 -19.94 -27.75 -12.17
N GLN A 39 -20.07 -27.01 -11.06
CA GLN A 39 -19.48 -25.67 -10.94
C GLN A 39 -17.94 -25.72 -10.92
N ASP A 40 -17.35 -26.68 -10.20
CA ASP A 40 -15.90 -26.86 -10.15
C ASP A 40 -15.27 -27.23 -11.51
N THR A 41 -15.99 -27.99 -12.32
CA THR A 41 -15.51 -28.41 -13.64
C THR A 41 -15.59 -27.28 -14.66
N GLU A 42 -16.61 -26.44 -14.59
CA GLU A 42 -16.75 -25.27 -15.45
C GLU A 42 -15.73 -24.17 -15.09
N ALA A 43 -15.54 -23.89 -13.80
CA ALA A 43 -14.53 -22.93 -13.33
C ALA A 43 -13.11 -23.33 -13.78
N LYS A 44 -12.74 -24.61 -13.65
CA LYS A 44 -11.45 -25.13 -14.14
C LYS A 44 -11.28 -25.00 -15.64
N ARG A 45 -12.34 -25.25 -16.43
CA ARG A 45 -12.30 -25.07 -17.89
C ARG A 45 -12.10 -23.60 -18.26
N GLN A 46 -12.80 -22.68 -17.61
CA GLN A 46 -12.65 -21.24 -17.82
C GLN A 46 -11.24 -20.77 -17.48
N ALA A 47 -10.67 -21.22 -16.36
CA ALA A 47 -9.31 -20.90 -15.95
C ALA A 47 -8.25 -21.38 -16.97
N LEU A 48 -8.41 -22.59 -17.53
CA LEU A 48 -7.54 -23.08 -18.61
C LEU A 48 -7.62 -22.23 -19.89
N VAL A 49 -8.83 -21.83 -20.28
CA VAL A 49 -9.04 -20.98 -21.46
C VAL A 49 -8.35 -19.63 -21.25
N GLN A 50 -8.52 -19.03 -20.07
CA GLN A 50 -7.82 -17.79 -19.71
C GLN A 50 -6.30 -17.97 -19.71
N CYS A 51 -5.79 -19.05 -19.12
CA CYS A 51 -4.35 -19.32 -19.14
C CYS A 51 -3.79 -19.35 -20.56
N ARG A 52 -4.41 -20.15 -21.44
CA ARG A 52 -3.95 -20.26 -22.84
C ARG A 52 -4.04 -18.93 -23.57
N ARG A 53 -5.07 -18.13 -23.29
CA ARG A 53 -5.27 -16.80 -23.89
C ARG A 53 -4.20 -15.79 -23.47
N TYR A 54 -3.78 -15.82 -22.21
CA TYR A 54 -2.89 -14.80 -21.63
C TYR A 54 -1.44 -15.26 -21.43
N ARG A 55 -1.11 -16.51 -21.78
CA ARG A 55 0.23 -17.10 -21.55
C ARG A 55 1.37 -16.28 -22.14
N GLU A 56 1.17 -15.68 -23.31
CA GLU A 56 2.21 -14.89 -23.99
C GLU A 56 2.22 -13.42 -23.55
N SER A 57 1.07 -12.86 -23.21
CA SER A 57 0.93 -11.44 -22.83
C SER A 57 1.12 -11.17 -21.34
N LEU A 58 0.99 -12.19 -20.47
CA LEU A 58 1.15 -12.03 -19.03
C LEU A 58 2.61 -11.76 -18.59
N PRO A 59 3.64 -12.46 -19.09
CA PRO A 59 5.03 -12.19 -18.70
C PRO A 59 5.48 -10.73 -18.86
N PRO A 60 5.27 -10.04 -20.01
CA PRO A 60 5.67 -8.64 -20.12
C PRO A 60 4.88 -7.71 -19.19
N LEU A 61 3.60 -8.02 -18.90
CA LEU A 61 2.80 -7.25 -17.96
C LEU A 61 3.32 -7.36 -16.52
N VAL A 62 3.67 -8.59 -16.11
CA VAL A 62 4.28 -8.87 -14.80
C VAL A 62 5.62 -8.16 -14.67
N GLU A 63 6.45 -8.18 -15.70
CA GLU A 63 7.75 -7.53 -15.65
C GLU A 63 7.62 -6.02 -15.51
N ARG A 64 6.74 -5.40 -16.29
CA ARG A 64 6.45 -3.96 -16.16
C ARG A 64 5.92 -3.59 -14.77
N TYR A 65 5.13 -4.46 -14.15
CA TYR A 65 4.68 -4.26 -12.77
C TYR A 65 5.87 -4.28 -11.79
N ARG A 66 6.79 -5.25 -11.91
CA ARG A 66 7.99 -5.32 -11.07
C ARG A 66 8.91 -4.13 -11.27
N GLU A 67 9.13 -3.71 -12.52
CA GLU A 67 9.92 -2.52 -12.84
C GLU A 67 9.31 -1.26 -12.20
N THR A 68 7.98 -1.14 -12.24
CA THR A 68 7.26 -0.01 -11.63
C THR A 68 7.41 -0.01 -10.11
N GLU A 69 7.30 -1.17 -9.46
CA GLU A 69 7.54 -1.31 -8.01
C GLU A 69 8.98 -0.98 -7.62
N SER A 70 9.96 -1.48 -8.39
CA SER A 70 11.37 -1.18 -8.16
C SER A 70 11.66 0.31 -8.32
N ARG A 71 11.05 0.95 -9.33
CA ARG A 71 11.18 2.39 -9.56
C ARG A 71 10.53 3.19 -8.44
N LEU A 72 9.36 2.78 -7.95
CA LEU A 72 8.69 3.43 -6.81
C LEU A 72 9.58 3.38 -5.57
N LYS A 73 10.16 2.22 -5.26
CA LYS A 73 11.11 2.08 -4.14
C LYS A 73 12.33 3.00 -4.29
N ALA A 74 12.90 3.08 -5.49
CA ALA A 74 14.04 3.96 -5.76
C ALA A 74 13.68 5.45 -5.61
N ILE A 75 12.46 5.86 -5.96
CA ILE A 75 11.95 7.22 -5.74
C ILE A 75 11.80 7.49 -4.24
N GLU A 76 11.27 6.55 -3.48
CA GLU A 76 11.06 6.69 -2.03
C GLU A 76 12.36 6.75 -1.23
N GLU A 77 13.42 6.09 -1.70
CA GLU A 77 14.75 6.13 -1.10
C GLU A 77 15.56 7.38 -1.51
N GLU A 78 15.10 8.13 -2.51
CA GLU A 78 15.79 9.32 -2.99
C GLU A 78 15.71 10.46 -1.96
N SER A 79 16.85 11.12 -1.70
CA SER A 79 16.92 12.23 -0.76
C SER A 79 17.42 13.51 -1.43
N PHE A 80 16.92 14.65 -0.94
CA PHE A 80 17.36 15.95 -1.41
C PHE A 80 18.83 16.17 -1.04
N THR A 81 19.68 16.38 -2.03
CA THR A 81 21.10 16.70 -1.83
C THR A 81 21.30 18.22 -1.86
N PRO A 82 21.70 18.84 -0.72
CA PRO A 82 21.88 20.28 -0.68
C PRO A 82 23.06 20.76 -1.53
N ALA A 83 23.00 22.01 -2.00
CA ALA A 83 24.22 22.65 -2.53
C ALA A 83 25.18 22.97 -1.40
N LEU A 84 26.47 23.03 -1.72
CA LEU A 84 27.49 23.48 -0.77
C LEU A 84 27.14 24.92 -0.31
N ALA A 85 27.12 25.12 1.01
CA ALA A 85 26.95 26.45 1.58
C ALA A 85 28.21 27.30 1.37
N PRO A 86 28.10 28.63 1.30
CA PRO A 86 29.25 29.52 1.40
C PRO A 86 30.11 29.14 2.60
N LEU A 87 31.41 29.12 2.41
CA LEU A 87 32.36 28.91 3.49
C LEU A 87 32.78 30.27 4.04
N PRO A 88 32.96 30.40 5.36
CA PRO A 88 33.60 31.58 5.92
C PRO A 88 35.05 31.66 5.44
N LEU A 89 35.61 32.87 5.49
CA LEU A 89 37.05 33.07 5.28
C LEU A 89 37.85 32.21 6.28
N ASP A 90 39.05 31.75 5.87
CA ASP A 90 39.93 31.01 6.76
C ASP A 90 40.27 31.88 8.00
N PRO A 91 40.15 31.35 9.23
CA PRO A 91 40.50 32.09 10.44
C PRO A 91 41.91 32.68 10.45
N GLU A 92 42.91 32.01 9.85
CA GLU A 92 44.26 32.55 9.78
C GLU A 92 44.37 33.71 8.79
N GLU A 93 43.65 33.63 7.65
CA GLU A 93 43.54 34.75 6.70
C GLU A 93 42.79 35.93 7.32
N GLN A 94 41.72 35.65 8.07
CA GLN A 94 40.92 36.66 8.75
C GLN A 94 41.74 37.44 9.80
N ARG A 95 42.70 36.80 10.47
CA ARG A 95 43.60 37.46 11.45
C ARG A 95 44.59 38.42 10.80
N LEU A 96 44.91 38.22 9.52
CA LEU A 96 45.83 39.10 8.77
C LEU A 96 45.14 40.40 8.32
N LEU A 97 43.81 40.43 8.33
CA LEU A 97 43.00 41.57 7.92
C LEU A 97 42.90 42.64 9.02
N THR A 98 42.68 43.89 8.63
CA THR A 98 42.33 44.95 9.59
C THR A 98 40.92 44.73 10.15
N ILE A 99 40.61 45.33 11.31
CA ILE A 99 39.28 45.17 11.94
C ILE A 99 38.14 45.59 10.99
N TYR A 100 38.34 46.65 10.22
CA TYR A 100 37.34 47.13 9.26
C TYR A 100 37.11 46.12 8.11
N ASP A 101 38.19 45.55 7.59
CA ASP A 101 38.11 44.54 6.54
C ASP A 101 37.47 43.25 7.08
N GLN A 102 37.78 42.84 8.30
CA GLN A 102 37.14 41.70 8.96
C GLN A 102 35.62 41.88 9.09
N GLN A 103 35.15 43.08 9.42
CA GLN A 103 33.70 43.40 9.48
C GLN A 103 33.07 43.31 8.09
N THR A 104 33.74 43.86 7.08
CA THR A 104 33.26 43.83 5.69
C THR A 104 33.15 42.39 5.18
N GLU A 105 34.16 41.54 5.42
CA GLU A 105 34.13 40.11 5.06
C GLU A 105 33.00 39.37 5.78
N GLN A 106 32.77 39.68 7.05
CA GLN A 106 31.67 39.10 7.82
C GLN A 106 30.30 39.47 7.22
N GLU A 107 30.09 40.75 6.88
CA GLU A 107 28.85 41.22 6.25
C GLU A 107 28.60 40.54 4.89
N GLN A 108 29.64 40.42 4.06
CA GLN A 108 29.56 39.74 2.77
C GLN A 108 29.25 38.26 2.91
N TYR A 109 29.89 37.58 3.86
CA TYR A 109 29.61 36.18 4.16
C TYR A 109 28.16 35.97 4.62
N GLU A 110 27.67 36.83 5.53
CA GLU A 110 26.28 36.76 6.01
C GLU A 110 25.27 36.96 4.87
N GLN A 111 25.54 37.92 3.97
CA GLN A 111 24.72 38.13 2.78
C GLN A 111 24.74 36.91 1.85
N ALA A 112 25.92 36.35 1.57
CA ALA A 112 26.07 35.17 0.74
C ALA A 112 25.32 33.95 1.34
N VAL A 113 25.38 33.76 2.65
CA VAL A 113 24.64 32.71 3.37
C VAL A 113 23.13 32.94 3.26
N ALA A 114 22.66 34.18 3.40
CA ALA A 114 21.24 34.51 3.25
C ALA A 114 20.73 34.22 1.83
N ASP A 115 21.52 34.59 0.81
CA ASP A 115 21.21 34.31 -0.60
C ASP A 115 21.19 32.82 -0.89
N TRP A 116 22.20 32.10 -0.41
CA TRP A 116 22.27 30.65 -0.50
C TRP A 116 21.03 29.99 0.13
N ARG A 117 20.65 30.37 1.36
CA ARG A 117 19.45 29.84 2.03
C ARG A 117 18.17 30.06 1.23
N ARG A 118 18.00 31.25 0.64
CA ARG A 118 16.84 31.57 -0.21
C ARG A 118 16.82 30.70 -1.48
N SER A 119 17.98 30.51 -2.11
CA SER A 119 18.09 29.63 -3.29
C SER A 119 17.81 28.17 -2.94
N GLU A 120 18.31 27.71 -1.79
CA GLU A 120 18.19 26.33 -1.34
C GLU A 120 16.76 25.96 -0.97
N ALA A 121 16.04 26.89 -0.33
CA ALA A 121 14.62 26.74 -0.07
C ALA A 121 13.82 26.55 -1.38
N LYS A 122 14.11 27.35 -2.41
CA LYS A 122 13.47 27.21 -3.74
C LYS A 122 13.79 25.85 -4.37
N ARG A 123 15.06 25.42 -4.36
CA ARG A 123 15.48 24.11 -4.89
C ARG A 123 14.78 22.96 -4.18
N ARG A 124 14.65 23.04 -2.85
CA ARG A 124 13.97 22.01 -2.06
C ARG A 124 12.48 21.94 -2.38
N LEU A 125 11.81 23.07 -2.61
CA LEU A 125 10.41 23.09 -3.02
C LEU A 125 10.23 22.42 -4.39
N VAL A 126 10.99 22.85 -5.39
CA VAL A 126 10.94 22.27 -6.75
C VAL A 126 11.24 20.77 -6.72
N TRP A 127 12.25 20.35 -5.96
CA TRP A 127 12.57 18.93 -5.80
C TRP A 127 11.41 18.16 -5.15
N ARG A 128 10.79 18.69 -4.09
CA ARG A 128 9.66 18.04 -3.41
C ARG A 128 8.46 17.87 -4.33
N ASP A 129 8.12 18.91 -5.09
CA ASP A 129 6.99 18.86 -6.03
C ASP A 129 7.27 17.83 -7.13
N ALA A 130 8.48 17.82 -7.68
CA ALA A 130 8.88 16.83 -8.69
C ALA A 130 8.93 15.40 -8.13
N GLN A 131 9.36 15.22 -6.87
CA GLN A 131 9.33 13.92 -6.19
C GLN A 131 7.90 13.41 -6.04
N GLN A 132 7.01 14.25 -5.52
CA GLN A 132 5.62 13.90 -5.34
C GLN A 132 4.96 13.51 -6.67
N GLN A 133 5.17 14.30 -7.73
CA GLN A 133 4.64 13.98 -9.06
C GLN A 133 5.16 12.64 -9.61
N ARG A 134 6.46 12.36 -9.45
CA ARG A 134 7.03 11.08 -9.87
C ARG A 134 6.46 9.90 -9.08
N GLN A 135 6.30 10.07 -7.76
CA GLN A 135 5.72 9.05 -6.89
C GLN A 135 4.26 8.78 -7.25
N GLU A 136 3.44 9.82 -7.41
CA GLU A 136 2.03 9.72 -7.80
C GLU A 136 1.86 9.05 -9.18
N ALA A 137 2.70 9.41 -10.15
CA ALA A 137 2.70 8.78 -11.47
C ALA A 137 3.06 7.29 -11.39
N ALA A 138 4.08 6.93 -10.61
CA ALA A 138 4.48 5.52 -10.44
C ALA A 138 3.42 4.70 -9.69
N ILE A 139 2.78 5.27 -8.66
CA ILE A 139 1.65 4.66 -7.95
C ILE A 139 0.47 4.43 -8.91
N THR A 140 0.15 5.43 -9.72
CA THR A 140 -0.94 5.34 -10.70
C THR A 140 -0.66 4.24 -11.73
N GLU A 141 0.57 4.18 -12.26
CA GLU A 141 0.96 3.12 -13.20
C GLU A 141 0.90 1.73 -12.54
N ARG A 142 1.40 1.57 -11.31
CA ARG A 142 1.31 0.32 -10.55
C ARG A 142 -0.13 -0.13 -10.38
N ASP A 143 -1.02 0.78 -9.99
CA ASP A 143 -2.42 0.45 -9.72
C ASP A 143 -3.15 0.07 -11.03
N GLN A 144 -2.87 0.74 -12.14
CA GLN A 144 -3.37 0.36 -13.47
C GLN A 144 -2.88 -1.04 -13.90
N LEU A 145 -1.59 -1.33 -13.72
CA LEU A 145 -1.03 -2.64 -14.00
C LEU A 145 -1.64 -3.71 -13.09
N ALA A 146 -1.86 -3.39 -11.81
CA ALA A 146 -2.54 -4.28 -10.87
C ALA A 146 -3.97 -4.60 -11.32
N ASP A 147 -4.72 -3.61 -11.78
CA ASP A 147 -6.09 -3.82 -12.27
C ASP A 147 -6.14 -4.67 -13.55
N GLN A 148 -5.16 -4.50 -14.44
CA GLN A 148 -5.00 -5.38 -15.61
C GLN A 148 -4.71 -6.82 -15.18
N LEU A 149 -3.81 -7.02 -14.22
CA LEU A 149 -3.51 -8.35 -13.66
C LEU A 149 -4.73 -8.97 -12.97
N ARG A 150 -5.52 -8.18 -12.22
CA ARG A 150 -6.77 -8.65 -11.60
C ARG A 150 -7.81 -9.10 -12.62
N THR A 151 -7.87 -8.42 -13.77
CA THR A 151 -8.78 -8.77 -14.87
C THR A 151 -8.38 -10.11 -15.50
N ILE A 152 -7.09 -10.44 -15.53
CA ILE A 152 -6.60 -11.72 -16.05
C ILE A 152 -6.84 -12.84 -15.04
N HIS A 153 -6.35 -12.69 -13.82
CA HIS A 153 -6.56 -13.66 -12.73
C HIS A 153 -6.30 -12.99 -11.38
N PRO A 154 -7.34 -12.77 -10.55
CA PRO A 154 -7.21 -11.97 -9.33
C PRO A 154 -6.26 -12.57 -8.29
N ALA A 155 -6.04 -13.89 -8.29
CA ALA A 155 -5.13 -14.53 -7.34
C ALA A 155 -3.64 -14.28 -7.65
N LEU A 156 -3.31 -13.67 -8.80
CA LEU A 156 -1.93 -13.24 -9.11
C LEU A 156 -1.42 -12.15 -8.17
N LEU A 157 -2.32 -11.47 -7.46
CA LEU A 157 -1.98 -10.38 -6.54
C LEU A 157 -2.47 -10.68 -5.13
N SER A 158 -1.66 -10.30 -4.15
CA SER A 158 -2.06 -10.34 -2.74
C SER A 158 -3.23 -9.41 -2.46
N GLN A 159 -4.05 -9.73 -1.45
CA GLN A 159 -5.12 -8.85 -0.97
C GLN A 159 -4.63 -7.64 -0.15
N ALA A 160 -3.32 -7.54 0.12
CA ALA A 160 -2.72 -6.41 0.83
C ALA A 160 -2.81 -5.10 0.03
N LYS A 161 -2.66 -3.97 0.74
CA LYS A 161 -2.52 -2.63 0.15
C LYS A 161 -1.20 -2.01 0.61
N PRO A 162 -0.25 -1.71 -0.31
CA PRO A 162 -0.31 -1.96 -1.75
C PRO A 162 -0.31 -3.47 -2.08
N PRO A 163 -0.88 -3.87 -3.25
CA PRO A 163 -0.83 -5.26 -3.69
C PRO A 163 0.61 -5.66 -3.99
N SER A 164 0.90 -6.96 -3.93
CA SER A 164 2.18 -7.56 -4.32
C SER A 164 1.92 -8.78 -5.19
N LEU A 165 2.85 -9.12 -6.09
CA LEU A 165 2.74 -10.30 -6.94
C LEU A 165 2.90 -11.59 -6.12
N ASP A 166 1.96 -12.52 -6.29
CA ASP A 166 2.12 -13.89 -5.78
C ASP A 166 2.91 -14.73 -6.80
N ALA A 167 4.18 -14.97 -6.48
CA ALA A 167 5.08 -15.74 -7.34
C ALA A 167 4.65 -17.21 -7.50
N ALA A 168 4.04 -17.81 -6.47
CA ALA A 168 3.57 -19.18 -6.53
C ALA A 168 2.36 -19.29 -7.46
N GLU A 169 1.41 -18.36 -7.33
CA GLU A 169 0.22 -18.34 -8.18
C GLU A 169 0.54 -17.99 -9.63
N LEU A 170 1.45 -17.04 -9.87
CA LEU A 170 1.93 -16.76 -11.23
C LEU A 170 2.52 -18.00 -11.90
N LYS A 171 3.34 -18.77 -11.17
CA LYS A 171 3.93 -20.01 -11.69
C LYS A 171 2.86 -21.06 -12.02
N ARG A 172 1.86 -21.23 -11.14
CA ARG A 172 0.74 -22.15 -11.36
C ARG A 172 -0.11 -21.73 -12.56
N PHE A 173 -0.43 -20.44 -12.65
CA PHE A 173 -1.18 -19.88 -13.76
C PHE A 173 -0.45 -20.13 -15.07
N LEU A 174 0.83 -19.74 -15.20
CA LEU A 174 1.60 -19.93 -16.44
C LEU A 174 1.82 -21.41 -16.84
N ALA A 175 1.74 -22.35 -15.89
CA ALA A 175 1.83 -23.77 -16.18
C ALA A 175 0.60 -24.31 -16.96
N CYS A 176 -0.53 -23.60 -16.96
CA CYS A 176 -1.81 -24.05 -17.52
C CYS A 176 -2.21 -25.49 -17.11
N SER A 177 -1.88 -25.93 -15.90
CA SER A 177 -2.21 -27.28 -15.43
C SER A 177 -3.52 -27.30 -14.64
N THR A 178 -4.42 -28.21 -14.99
CA THR A 178 -5.77 -28.35 -14.38
C THR A 178 -5.76 -28.73 -12.92
N GLU A 179 -4.66 -29.30 -12.43
CA GLU A 179 -4.52 -29.73 -11.04
C GLU A 179 -4.14 -28.57 -10.10
N GLN A 180 -3.65 -27.44 -10.66
CA GLN A 180 -3.05 -26.36 -9.88
C GLN A 180 -3.85 -25.05 -9.90
N LEU A 181 -4.87 -24.94 -10.75
CA LEU A 181 -5.80 -23.80 -10.78
C LEU A 181 -6.95 -24.09 -9.79
N ARG A 182 -7.03 -23.30 -8.70
CA ARG A 182 -8.09 -23.36 -7.69
C ARG A 182 -8.80 -22.03 -7.58
#